data_AF-A0A919K982-F1
#
_entry.id   AF-A0A919K982-F1
#
_cell.length_a   1.000
_cell.length_b   1.000
_cell.length_c   1.000
_cell.angle_alpha   90.00
_cell.angle_beta   90.00
_cell.angle_gamma   90.00
#
_symmetry.space_group_name_H-M   'P 1'
#
loop_
_entity.id
_entity.type
_entity.pdbx_description
1 polymer ?
#
loop_
_entity_poly.entity_id
_entity_poly.type
_entity_poly.pdbx_seq_one_letter_code
_entity_poly.pdbx_strand_id
1 'polypeptide(L)'
;MKTITRRAATVVAAGALGLGGLAVAAPALAGAGPFGPGPAPRITAAAESNGMGFGGGMGFGGGMGFGPGSGSCQTLAEQGSLTAAQRSVLASMAQEEKLAHDVYAAFAARYDAAVFDHIATAETHHLIMIRTLLQRYGVADPTANQPDGTFTDPAFKARYDKLVAQGKASLSEAMAAAQQAERDDIAALEAARGGLTAPDVKQVYANLLAASERHLAAFTRWPAR
;
A
#
# COMPACT_ATOMS: atom_id res chain seq x y z
N MET A 1 50.35 45.99 8.88
CA MET A 1 50.77 44.60 8.61
C MET A 1 50.00 43.66 9.54
N LYS A 2 49.03 42.92 9.02
CA LYS A 2 48.42 41.75 9.70
C LYS A 2 48.23 40.68 8.64
N THR A 3 48.96 39.59 8.81
CA THR A 3 49.11 38.48 7.87
C THR A 3 47.88 37.59 7.84
N ILE A 4 47.52 37.18 6.62
CA ILE A 4 46.46 36.24 6.27
C ILE A 4 46.91 34.82 6.62
N THR A 5 46.01 33.97 7.10
CA THR A 5 46.13 32.51 6.87
C THR A 5 44.75 31.88 6.76
N ARG A 6 44.32 31.59 5.53
CA ARG A 6 43.19 30.71 5.23
C ARG A 6 43.72 29.27 5.28
N ARG A 7 43.12 28.40 6.10
CA ARG A 7 43.37 26.95 6.04
C ARG A 7 42.25 26.30 5.23
N ALA A 8 42.63 25.81 4.05
CA ALA A 8 41.83 24.88 3.26
C ALA A 8 41.83 23.52 3.97
N ALA A 9 40.64 22.95 4.17
CA ALA A 9 40.48 21.57 4.60
C ALA A 9 40.05 20.75 3.38
N THR A 10 41.03 20.11 2.75
CA THR A 10 40.83 19.03 1.78
C THR A 10 40.53 17.77 2.58
N VAL A 11 39.31 17.25 2.51
CA VAL A 11 39.02 15.89 3.00
C VAL A 11 38.93 14.97 1.80
N VAL A 12 39.81 13.98 1.87
CA VAL A 12 40.16 12.96 0.88
C VAL A 12 39.01 11.97 0.72
N ALA A 13 38.70 11.67 -0.54
CA ALA A 13 37.90 10.52 -0.93
C ALA A 13 38.69 9.23 -0.62
N ALA A 14 38.13 8.35 0.21
CA ALA A 14 38.61 6.98 0.37
C ALA A 14 37.66 6.04 -0.37
N GLY A 15 38.13 5.51 -1.50
CA GLY A 15 37.59 4.32 -2.13
C GLY A 15 38.44 3.10 -1.77
N ALA A 16 37.79 1.97 -1.53
CA ALA A 16 38.30 0.59 -1.70
C ALA A 16 37.06 -0.33 -1.70
N LEU A 17 36.58 -0.82 -2.85
CA LEU A 17 36.98 -2.08 -3.47
C LEU A 17 37.06 -3.25 -2.49
N GLY A 18 35.97 -4.02 -2.44
CA GLY A 18 35.93 -5.38 -1.90
C GLY A 18 35.22 -6.29 -2.90
N LEU A 19 35.97 -6.80 -3.89
CA LEU A 19 35.57 -7.91 -4.73
C LEU A 19 35.65 -9.20 -3.89
N GLY A 20 34.50 -9.76 -3.52
CA GLY A 20 34.39 -11.06 -2.87
C GLY A 20 33.48 -11.96 -3.69
N GLY A 21 34.05 -12.59 -4.71
CA GLY A 21 33.39 -13.69 -5.41
C GLY A 21 33.39 -14.94 -4.52
N LEU A 22 32.22 -15.52 -4.31
CA LEU A 22 32.08 -16.91 -3.91
C LEU A 22 31.04 -17.57 -4.81
N ALA A 23 31.54 -18.25 -5.83
CA ALA A 23 30.75 -19.19 -6.63
C ALA A 23 30.53 -20.45 -5.78
N VAL A 24 29.27 -20.77 -5.49
CA VAL A 24 28.89 -22.10 -5.00
C VAL A 24 28.00 -22.72 -6.07
N ALA A 25 28.56 -23.75 -6.70
CA ALA A 25 27.90 -24.58 -7.68
C ALA A 25 26.74 -25.35 -7.03
N ALA A 26 25.64 -25.48 -7.78
CA ALA A 26 24.48 -26.29 -7.47
C ALA A 26 24.81 -27.79 -7.38
N PRO A 27 23.93 -28.58 -6.76
CA PRO A 27 23.48 -29.81 -7.37
C PRO A 27 22.01 -29.68 -7.79
N ALA A 28 21.76 -29.96 -9.07
CA ALA A 28 20.46 -30.34 -9.56
C ALA A 28 20.07 -31.69 -8.95
N LEU A 29 18.93 -31.75 -8.27
CA LEU A 29 18.27 -33.01 -7.94
C LEU A 29 16.82 -32.93 -8.41
N ALA A 30 16.54 -33.69 -9.47
CA ALA A 30 15.21 -34.05 -9.89
C ALA A 30 14.56 -34.91 -8.80
N GLY A 31 13.40 -34.48 -8.32
CA GLY A 31 12.54 -35.24 -7.41
C GLY A 31 11.11 -35.14 -7.90
N ALA A 32 10.71 -36.08 -8.76
CA ALA A 32 9.32 -36.33 -9.09
C ALA A 32 8.63 -36.94 -7.85
N GLY A 33 7.76 -36.17 -7.20
CA GLY A 33 6.88 -36.66 -6.13
C GLY A 33 5.66 -37.41 -6.69
N PRO A 34 5.05 -38.33 -5.94
CA PRO A 34 4.13 -39.35 -6.46
C PRO A 34 2.67 -38.89 -6.65
N PHE A 35 2.41 -37.59 -6.81
CA PHE A 35 1.05 -37.08 -7.00
C PHE A 35 0.88 -36.62 -8.45
N GLY A 36 0.38 -37.54 -9.28
CA GLY A 36 0.01 -37.27 -10.66
C GLY A 36 -1.16 -36.29 -10.80
N PRO A 37 -1.39 -35.74 -12.00
CA PRO A 37 -2.44 -34.76 -12.25
C PRO A 37 -3.81 -35.46 -12.21
N GLY A 38 -4.63 -35.09 -11.23
CA GLY A 38 -6.05 -35.45 -11.18
C GLY A 38 -6.86 -34.71 -12.27
N PRO A 39 -7.99 -35.28 -12.72
CA PRO A 39 -8.70 -34.79 -13.89
C PRO A 39 -9.52 -33.54 -13.60
N ALA A 40 -9.60 -32.66 -14.62
CA ALA A 40 -10.50 -31.51 -14.65
C ALA A 40 -11.99 -31.95 -14.74
N PRO A 41 -12.92 -31.27 -14.05
CA PRO A 41 -14.33 -31.44 -14.33
C PRO A 41 -14.73 -30.57 -15.54
N ARG A 42 -15.19 -31.23 -16.59
CA ARG A 42 -16.09 -30.65 -17.60
C ARG A 42 -17.49 -30.61 -17.00
N ILE A 43 -18.14 -29.45 -17.03
CA ILE A 43 -19.60 -29.39 -16.89
C ILE A 43 -20.16 -28.75 -18.15
N THR A 44 -21.02 -29.52 -18.79
CA THR A 44 -21.76 -29.27 -20.02
C THR A 44 -22.89 -28.27 -19.80
N ALA A 45 -23.19 -27.50 -20.85
CA ALA A 45 -24.32 -26.58 -20.91
C ALA A 45 -25.67 -27.30 -21.16
N ALA A 46 -26.72 -26.55 -20.80
CA ALA A 46 -28.11 -26.57 -21.28
C ALA A 46 -29.08 -27.66 -20.78
N ALA A 47 -30.13 -27.20 -20.08
CA ALA A 47 -31.52 -27.53 -20.43
C ALA A 47 -32.49 -26.54 -19.77
N GLU A 48 -33.37 -26.02 -20.60
CA GLU A 48 -34.51 -25.15 -20.31
C GLU A 48 -35.65 -25.94 -19.62
N SER A 49 -36.45 -25.27 -18.79
CA SER A 49 -37.82 -25.69 -18.53
C SER A 49 -38.72 -24.48 -18.24
N ASN A 50 -39.67 -24.24 -19.14
CA ASN A 50 -40.84 -23.38 -18.95
C ASN A 50 -41.86 -24.03 -18.00
N GLY A 51 -42.57 -23.23 -17.20
CA GLY A 51 -43.65 -23.71 -16.33
C GLY A 51 -44.44 -22.60 -15.60
N MET A 52 -45.52 -22.17 -16.25
CA MET A 52 -46.57 -21.17 -15.90
C MET A 52 -47.15 -21.27 -14.47
N GLY A 53 -47.32 -20.16 -13.74
CA GLY A 53 -48.63 -19.48 -13.48
C GLY A 53 -49.22 -19.87 -12.10
N PHE A 54 -49.95 -19.09 -11.28
CA PHE A 54 -50.70 -17.82 -11.36
C PHE A 54 -50.98 -17.29 -9.93
N GLY A 55 -51.20 -15.96 -9.82
CA GLY A 55 -52.02 -15.32 -8.77
C GLY A 55 -51.22 -14.74 -7.59
N GLY A 56 -51.33 -13.48 -7.18
CA GLY A 56 -52.31 -12.43 -7.47
C GLY A 56 -52.49 -11.62 -6.17
N GLY A 57 -51.77 -10.50 -6.03
CA GLY A 57 -51.85 -9.63 -4.85
C GLY A 57 -51.30 -8.24 -5.17
N MET A 58 -52.20 -7.29 -5.38
CA MET A 58 -51.91 -5.89 -5.69
C MET A 58 -51.45 -5.15 -4.42
N GLY A 59 -50.34 -4.43 -4.50
CA GLY A 59 -49.85 -3.54 -3.46
C GLY A 59 -48.89 -2.51 -4.06
N PHE A 60 -49.34 -1.26 -4.06
CA PHE A 60 -48.67 -0.09 -4.64
C PHE A 60 -47.35 0.24 -3.92
N GLY A 61 -46.28 0.47 -4.69
CA GLY A 61 -45.01 1.01 -4.18
C GLY A 61 -43.92 0.94 -5.24
N GLY A 62 -43.26 2.07 -5.50
CA GLY A 62 -42.36 2.30 -6.64
C GLY A 62 -41.24 1.26 -6.83
N GLY A 63 -40.85 1.10 -8.09
CA GLY A 63 -40.04 0.01 -8.61
C GLY A 63 -38.72 -0.24 -7.88
N MET A 64 -38.45 -1.52 -7.70
CA MET A 64 -37.12 -2.08 -7.44
C MET A 64 -36.26 -1.90 -8.69
N GLY A 65 -35.34 -0.94 -8.64
CA GLY A 65 -34.11 -1.00 -9.42
C GLY A 65 -33.00 -1.57 -8.55
N PHE A 66 -32.95 -2.89 -8.36
CA PHE A 66 -31.71 -3.55 -7.94
C PHE A 66 -30.77 -3.57 -9.14
N GLY A 67 -30.18 -2.41 -9.43
CA GLY A 67 -28.99 -2.32 -10.26
C GLY A 67 -27.84 -3.04 -9.56
N PRO A 68 -26.83 -3.56 -10.31
CA PRO A 68 -25.68 -4.17 -9.68
C PRO A 68 -25.04 -3.12 -8.77
N GLY A 69 -24.99 -3.43 -7.48
CA GLY A 69 -24.42 -2.57 -6.47
C GLY A 69 -23.03 -2.13 -6.90
N SER A 70 -22.85 -0.81 -6.90
CA SER A 70 -21.62 -0.09 -7.19
C SER A 70 -20.49 -0.53 -6.25
N GLY A 71 -19.90 -1.68 -6.54
CA GLY A 71 -18.46 -1.86 -6.38
C GLY A 71 -17.85 -0.94 -7.43
N SER A 72 -17.52 0.29 -7.03
CA SER A 72 -16.85 1.26 -7.88
C SER A 72 -15.56 0.62 -8.40
N CYS A 73 -15.63 -0.03 -9.56
CA CYS A 73 -14.48 -0.17 -10.43
C CYS A 73 -14.16 1.27 -10.82
N GLN A 74 -13.33 1.95 -10.02
CA GLN A 74 -12.79 3.22 -10.43
C GLN A 74 -12.05 2.95 -11.72
N THR A 75 -12.63 3.38 -12.84
CA THR A 75 -11.95 3.31 -14.12
C THR A 75 -10.74 4.20 -14.00
N LEU A 76 -9.55 3.57 -13.94
CA LEU A 76 -8.30 4.30 -13.98
C LEU A 76 -8.24 5.09 -15.29
N ALA A 77 -7.70 6.31 -15.20
CA ALA A 77 -7.39 7.10 -16.37
C ALA A 77 -6.43 6.35 -17.31
N GLU A 78 -6.22 6.93 -18.49
CA GLU A 78 -5.26 6.42 -19.46
C GLU A 78 -3.87 6.26 -18.84
N GLN A 79 -3.22 5.15 -19.16
CA GLN A 79 -1.86 4.89 -18.71
C GLN A 79 -0.90 5.89 -19.35
N GLY A 80 -0.15 6.61 -18.52
CA GLY A 80 0.91 7.48 -18.99
C GLY A 80 2.27 6.80 -19.07
N SER A 81 3.33 7.61 -18.98
CA SER A 81 4.70 7.14 -18.85
C SER A 81 5.30 7.59 -17.52
N LEU A 82 6.13 6.71 -16.94
CA LEU A 82 6.92 7.01 -15.74
C LEU A 82 8.41 6.85 -16.05
N THR A 83 9.18 7.82 -15.61
CA THR A 83 10.64 7.75 -15.53
C THR A 83 11.10 6.66 -14.55
N ALA A 84 12.36 6.25 -14.63
CA ALA A 84 12.94 5.30 -13.67
C ALA A 84 12.86 5.81 -12.21
N ALA A 85 13.06 7.11 -12.02
CA ALA A 85 12.92 7.74 -10.70
C ALA A 85 11.47 7.65 -10.18
N GLN A 86 10.48 7.99 -11.00
CA GLN A 86 9.06 7.91 -10.60
C GLN A 86 8.60 6.47 -10.35
N ARG A 87 9.14 5.48 -11.08
CA ARG A 87 8.89 4.05 -10.80
C ARG A 87 9.45 3.62 -9.45
N SER A 88 10.62 4.14 -9.08
CA SER A 88 11.21 3.89 -7.75
C SER A 88 10.37 4.54 -6.66
N VAL A 89 9.89 5.77 -6.88
CA VAL A 89 8.95 6.45 -5.96
C VAL A 89 7.64 5.67 -5.83
N LEU A 90 7.08 5.13 -6.92
CA LEU A 90 5.87 4.31 -6.85
C LEU A 90 6.07 3.05 -5.99
N ALA A 91 7.24 2.41 -6.06
CA ALA A 91 7.58 1.30 -5.17
C ALA A 91 7.69 1.75 -3.71
N SER A 92 8.27 2.93 -3.45
CA SER A 92 8.30 3.50 -2.09
C SER A 92 6.90 3.83 -1.57
N MET A 93 5.98 4.32 -2.40
CA MET A 93 4.59 4.57 -1.99
C MET A 93 3.91 3.28 -1.51
N ALA A 94 4.16 2.14 -2.15
CA ALA A 94 3.62 0.86 -1.67
C ALA A 94 4.10 0.54 -0.24
N GLN A 95 5.35 0.83 0.08
CA GLN A 95 5.88 0.63 1.44
C GLN A 95 5.32 1.65 2.43
N GLU A 96 4.97 2.87 1.99
CA GLU A 96 4.34 3.91 2.83
C GLU A 96 2.93 3.48 3.24
N GLU A 97 2.09 3.08 2.28
CA GLU A 97 0.73 2.55 2.56
C GLU A 97 0.78 1.31 3.46
N LYS A 98 1.74 0.40 3.22
CA LYS A 98 1.94 -0.77 4.11
C LYS A 98 2.38 -0.34 5.52
N LEU A 99 3.24 0.67 5.64
CA LEU A 99 3.67 1.17 6.94
C LEU A 99 2.50 1.73 7.72
N ALA A 100 1.66 2.56 7.08
CA ALA A 100 0.44 3.09 7.69
C ALA A 100 -0.48 1.95 8.14
N HIS A 101 -0.81 1.02 7.24
CA HIS A 101 -1.60 -0.19 7.54
C HIS A 101 -1.07 -0.92 8.78
N ASP A 102 0.21 -1.31 8.77
CA ASP A 102 0.78 -2.15 9.80
C ASP A 102 0.86 -1.43 11.16
N VAL A 103 1.09 -0.12 11.17
CA VAL A 103 1.06 0.71 12.39
C VAL A 103 -0.34 0.73 12.96
N TYR A 104 -1.37 0.95 12.15
CA TYR A 104 -2.76 1.02 12.60
C TYR A 104 -3.28 -0.34 13.05
N ALA A 105 -2.94 -1.42 12.34
CA ALA A 105 -3.25 -2.78 12.75
C ALA A 105 -2.62 -3.12 14.13
N ALA A 106 -1.38 -2.70 14.36
CA ALA A 106 -0.71 -2.89 15.65
C ALA A 106 -1.39 -2.11 16.80
N PHE A 107 -1.94 -0.93 16.51
CA PHE A 107 -2.67 -0.13 17.50
C PHE A 107 -4.09 -0.63 17.74
N ALA A 108 -4.80 -1.06 16.70
CA ALA A 108 -6.12 -1.70 16.81
C ALA A 108 -6.08 -2.95 17.68
N ALA A 109 -5.03 -3.76 17.56
CA ALA A 109 -4.84 -4.94 18.42
C ALA A 109 -4.61 -4.59 19.90
N ARG A 110 -4.25 -3.34 20.22
CA ARG A 110 -3.89 -2.90 21.57
C ARG A 110 -4.95 -2.05 22.25
N TYR A 111 -5.65 -1.22 21.48
CA TYR A 111 -6.57 -0.22 22.00
C TYR A 111 -7.95 -0.43 21.41
N ASP A 112 -8.98 -0.32 22.24
CA ASP A 112 -10.39 -0.33 21.81
C ASP A 112 -10.77 1.03 21.21
N ALA A 113 -10.19 1.32 20.03
CA ALA A 113 -10.38 2.56 19.30
C ALA A 113 -10.61 2.24 17.82
N ALA A 114 -11.88 2.14 17.43
CA ALA A 114 -12.32 1.71 16.10
C ALA A 114 -11.74 2.53 14.93
N VAL A 115 -11.22 3.74 15.18
CA VAL A 115 -10.51 4.52 14.15
C VAL A 115 -9.30 3.79 13.59
N PHE A 116 -8.57 3.02 14.40
CA PHE A 116 -7.42 2.26 13.92
C PHE A 116 -7.86 1.14 12.96
N ASP A 117 -8.89 0.37 13.31
CA ASP A 117 -9.42 -0.69 12.43
C ASP A 117 -9.97 -0.13 11.11
N HIS A 118 -10.75 0.94 11.19
CA HIS A 118 -11.36 1.56 10.01
C HIS A 118 -10.29 2.12 9.05
N ILE A 119 -9.27 2.79 9.59
CA ILE A 119 -8.23 3.38 8.75
C ILE A 119 -7.26 2.30 8.25
N ALA A 120 -6.89 1.30 9.04
CA ALA A 120 -6.12 0.15 8.54
C ALA A 120 -6.82 -0.54 7.35
N THR A 121 -8.14 -0.67 7.40
CA THR A 121 -8.93 -1.19 6.26
C THR A 121 -8.81 -0.27 5.04
N ALA A 122 -8.86 1.05 5.23
CA ALA A 122 -8.66 2.00 4.14
C ALA A 122 -7.24 1.90 3.54
N GLU A 123 -6.20 1.76 4.36
CA GLU A 123 -4.82 1.59 3.88
C GLU A 123 -4.60 0.31 3.09
N THR A 124 -5.36 -0.75 3.40
CA THR A 124 -5.38 -1.96 2.56
C THR A 124 -5.86 -1.62 1.15
N HIS A 125 -6.90 -0.79 1.01
CA HIS A 125 -7.40 -0.36 -0.29
C HIS A 125 -6.43 0.56 -1.01
N HIS A 126 -5.75 1.48 -0.31
CA HIS A 126 -4.71 2.33 -0.90
C HIS A 126 -3.56 1.49 -1.46
N LEU A 127 -3.07 0.52 -0.69
CA LEU A 127 -2.03 -0.39 -1.15
C LEU A 127 -2.45 -1.20 -2.38
N ILE A 128 -3.72 -1.62 -2.47
CA ILE A 128 -4.26 -2.28 -3.69
C ILE A 128 -4.22 -1.32 -4.90
N MET A 129 -4.56 -0.04 -4.72
CA MET A 129 -4.49 0.95 -5.79
C MET A 129 -3.04 1.17 -6.26
N ILE A 130 -2.09 1.27 -5.33
CA ILE A 130 -0.66 1.36 -5.67
C ILE A 130 -0.17 0.09 -6.37
N ARG A 131 -0.53 -1.10 -5.87
CA ARG A 131 -0.20 -2.38 -6.52
C ARG A 131 -0.74 -2.50 -7.94
N THR A 132 -1.92 -1.94 -8.20
CA THR A 132 -2.48 -1.86 -9.55
C THR A 132 -1.59 -1.02 -10.46
N LEU A 133 -1.10 0.12 -9.99
CA LEU A 133 -0.12 0.93 -10.74
C LEU A 133 1.23 0.20 -10.90
N LEU A 134 1.74 -0.44 -9.86
CA LEU A 134 3.00 -1.22 -9.93
C LEU A 134 2.94 -2.25 -11.06
N GLN A 135 1.85 -3.03 -11.12
CA GLN A 135 1.61 -4.00 -12.20
C GLN A 135 1.52 -3.31 -13.56
N ARG A 136 0.73 -2.24 -13.67
CA ARG A 136 0.51 -1.50 -14.93
C ARG A 136 1.81 -0.93 -15.50
N TYR A 137 2.71 -0.48 -14.63
CA TYR A 137 4.02 0.03 -15.03
C TYR A 137 5.11 -1.05 -15.07
N GLY A 138 4.85 -2.31 -14.68
CA GLY A 138 5.86 -3.36 -14.66
C GLY A 138 6.96 -3.12 -13.62
N VAL A 139 6.58 -2.60 -12.45
CA VAL A 139 7.44 -2.39 -11.28
C VAL A 139 7.18 -3.53 -10.29
N ALA A 140 8.25 -4.14 -9.77
CA ALA A 140 8.13 -5.17 -8.74
C ALA A 140 7.56 -4.56 -7.45
N ASP A 141 6.62 -5.27 -6.81
CA ASP A 141 6.04 -4.86 -5.53
C ASP A 141 6.99 -5.21 -4.36
N PRO A 142 7.57 -4.21 -3.67
CA PRO A 142 8.47 -4.46 -2.54
C PRO A 142 7.74 -4.94 -1.27
N THR A 143 6.41 -4.96 -1.28
CA THR A 143 5.57 -5.38 -0.16
C THR A 143 4.99 -6.79 -0.33
N ALA A 144 5.16 -7.39 -1.50
CA ALA A 144 4.59 -8.70 -1.80
C ALA A 144 5.16 -9.77 -0.86
N ASN A 145 4.26 -10.57 -0.26
CA ASN A 145 4.59 -11.64 0.68
C ASN A 145 5.37 -11.20 1.92
N GLN A 146 5.34 -9.91 2.27
CA GLN A 146 5.97 -9.39 3.48
C GLN A 146 4.96 -9.40 4.64
N PRO A 147 5.23 -10.13 5.73
CA PRO A 147 4.41 -10.05 6.94
C PRO A 147 4.30 -8.63 7.50
N ASP A 148 3.29 -8.39 8.33
CA ASP A 148 3.13 -7.14 9.04
C ASP A 148 4.37 -6.80 9.87
N GLY A 149 4.77 -5.53 9.86
CA GLY A 149 5.97 -5.04 10.53
C GLY A 149 7.29 -5.40 9.83
N THR A 150 7.25 -6.01 8.65
CA THR A 150 8.45 -6.27 7.82
C THR A 150 8.46 -5.42 6.55
N PHE A 151 9.64 -4.94 6.16
CA PHE A 151 9.82 -4.02 5.03
C PHE A 151 11.10 -4.36 4.28
N THR A 152 11.07 -4.17 2.96
CA THR A 152 12.23 -4.42 2.10
C THR A 152 13.27 -3.31 2.27
N ASP A 153 12.83 -2.07 2.46
CA ASP A 153 13.71 -0.95 2.78
C ASP A 153 13.86 -0.80 4.31
N PRO A 154 15.11 -0.87 4.85
CA PRO A 154 15.39 -0.70 6.27
C PRO A 154 14.89 0.63 6.88
N ALA A 155 14.79 1.70 6.08
CA ALA A 155 14.29 2.99 6.56
C ALA A 155 12.80 2.90 6.95
N PHE A 156 12.00 2.16 6.19
CA PHE A 156 10.59 1.93 6.53
C PHE A 156 10.46 1.06 7.78
N LYS A 157 11.28 0.02 7.91
CA LYS A 157 11.32 -0.80 9.13
C LYS A 157 11.65 0.04 10.37
N ALA A 158 12.64 0.92 10.27
CA ALA A 158 13.02 1.80 11.38
C ALA A 158 11.90 2.79 11.76
N ARG A 159 11.20 3.36 10.77
CA ARG A 159 10.04 4.23 11.02
C ARG A 159 8.89 3.47 11.68
N TYR A 160 8.55 2.29 11.16
CA TYR A 160 7.55 1.41 11.78
C TYR A 160 7.87 1.11 13.25
N ASP A 161 9.11 0.66 13.53
CA ASP A 161 9.52 0.33 14.89
C ASP A 161 9.41 1.52 15.84
N LYS A 162 9.81 2.70 15.38
CA LYS A 162 9.72 3.95 16.14
C LYS A 162 8.26 4.32 16.46
N LEU A 163 7.39 4.30 15.46
CA LEU A 163 5.99 4.68 15.61
C LEU A 163 5.25 3.70 16.53
N VAL A 164 5.45 2.39 16.35
CA VAL A 164 4.85 1.37 17.20
C VAL A 164 5.38 1.45 18.63
N ALA A 165 6.69 1.70 18.82
CA ALA A 165 7.26 1.89 20.15
C ALA A 165 6.66 3.10 20.86
N GLN A 166 6.49 4.22 20.17
CA GLN A 166 5.81 5.40 20.70
C GLN A 166 4.37 5.06 21.10
N GLY A 167 3.58 4.51 20.18
CA GLY A 167 2.16 4.24 20.44
C GLY A 167 1.88 3.17 21.48
N LYS A 168 2.85 2.31 21.83
CA LYS A 168 2.73 1.37 22.95
C LYS A 168 2.63 2.06 24.32
N ALA A 169 3.10 3.30 24.45
CA ALA A 169 3.13 4.01 25.71
C ALA A 169 1.72 4.36 26.24
N SER A 170 0.81 4.83 25.37
CA SER A 170 -0.58 5.12 25.72
C SER A 170 -1.45 5.28 24.46
N LEU A 171 -2.79 5.29 24.64
CA LEU A 171 -3.71 5.61 23.54
C LEU A 171 -3.41 6.99 22.93
N SER A 172 -3.09 7.99 23.77
CA SER A 172 -2.73 9.31 23.26
C SER A 172 -1.45 9.30 22.43
N GLU A 173 -0.45 8.52 22.82
CA GLU A 173 0.77 8.37 22.03
C GLU A 173 0.53 7.57 20.74
N ALA A 174 -0.41 6.62 20.74
CA ALA A 174 -0.80 5.91 19.53
C ALA A 174 -1.50 6.84 18.53
N MET A 175 -2.38 7.73 19.01
CA MET A 175 -2.99 8.77 18.17
C MET A 175 -1.94 9.74 17.63
N ALA A 176 -0.95 10.13 18.44
CA ALA A 176 0.14 10.99 17.99
C ALA A 176 1.03 10.32 16.94
N ALA A 177 1.39 9.05 17.15
CA ALA A 177 2.14 8.25 16.18
C ALA A 177 1.35 8.07 14.87
N ALA A 178 0.03 7.83 14.96
CA ALA A 178 -0.81 7.70 13.78
C ALA A 178 -0.92 9.01 12.99
N GLN A 179 -1.09 10.14 13.67
CA GLN A 179 -1.03 11.47 13.02
C GLN A 179 0.33 11.74 12.38
N GLN A 180 1.44 11.26 12.95
CA GLN A 180 2.76 11.40 12.35
C GLN A 180 2.86 10.58 11.06
N ALA A 181 2.39 9.33 11.07
CA ALA A 181 2.37 8.49 9.87
C ALA A 181 1.57 9.15 8.72
N GLU A 182 0.40 9.72 9.01
CA GLU A 182 -0.39 10.42 7.98
C GLU A 182 0.29 11.68 7.46
N ARG A 183 1.01 12.43 8.31
CA ARG A 183 1.78 13.60 7.86
C ARG A 183 2.94 13.19 6.96
N ASP A 184 3.61 12.09 7.28
CA ASP A 184 4.70 11.54 6.48
C ASP A 184 4.19 11.08 5.11
N ASP A 185 3.05 10.38 5.07
CA ASP A 185 2.40 9.93 3.83
C ASP A 185 1.93 11.11 2.95
N ILE A 186 1.25 12.10 3.54
CA ILE A 186 0.87 13.35 2.85
C ILE A 186 2.09 14.02 2.21
N ALA A 187 3.19 14.16 2.96
CA ALA A 187 4.42 14.77 2.47
C ALA A 187 5.05 13.93 1.33
N ALA A 188 5.03 12.61 1.44
CA ALA A 188 5.51 11.71 0.39
C ALA A 188 4.68 11.83 -0.90
N LEU A 189 3.35 11.86 -0.79
CA LEU A 189 2.43 12.04 -1.91
C LEU A 189 2.59 13.40 -2.59
N GLU A 190 2.71 14.49 -1.82
CA GLU A 190 2.98 15.82 -2.35
C GLU A 190 4.28 15.86 -3.15
N ALA A 191 5.36 15.29 -2.59
CA ALA A 191 6.65 15.19 -3.27
C ALA A 191 6.55 14.33 -4.54
N ALA A 192 5.86 13.18 -4.47
CA ALA A 192 5.72 12.24 -5.59
C ALA A 192 4.91 12.79 -6.76
N ARG A 193 4.05 13.78 -6.51
CA ARG A 193 3.28 14.49 -7.56
C ARG A 193 4.13 15.52 -8.31
N GLY A 194 5.30 15.91 -7.81
CA GLY A 194 6.22 16.84 -8.46
C GLY A 194 6.69 16.33 -9.83
N GLY A 195 6.41 17.09 -10.91
CA GLY A 195 6.82 16.72 -12.28
C GLY A 195 6.14 15.48 -12.85
N LEU A 196 5.15 14.91 -12.16
CA LEU A 196 4.36 13.77 -12.65
C LEU A 196 3.48 14.22 -13.82
N THR A 197 3.40 13.41 -14.88
CA THR A 197 2.53 13.67 -16.04
C THR A 197 1.55 12.53 -16.32
N ALA A 198 1.85 11.32 -15.85
CA ALA A 198 1.00 10.14 -16.00
C ALA A 198 -0.41 10.35 -15.40
N PRO A 199 -1.49 10.35 -16.22
CA PRO A 199 -2.84 10.67 -15.75
C PRO A 199 -3.38 9.72 -14.70
N ASP A 200 -3.17 8.41 -14.87
CA ASP A 200 -3.60 7.38 -13.94
C ASP A 200 -2.91 7.48 -12.57
N VAL A 201 -1.59 7.71 -12.55
CA VAL A 201 -0.84 7.89 -11.30
C VAL A 201 -1.27 9.18 -10.60
N LYS A 202 -1.51 10.27 -11.36
CA LYS A 202 -2.04 11.52 -10.79
C LYS A 202 -3.39 11.31 -10.12
N GLN A 203 -4.29 10.57 -10.77
CA GLN A 203 -5.62 10.27 -10.22
C GLN A 203 -5.49 9.51 -8.91
N VAL A 204 -4.70 8.44 -8.86
CA VAL A 204 -4.50 7.64 -7.64
C VAL A 204 -3.85 8.48 -6.54
N TYR A 205 -2.76 9.18 -6.81
CA TYR A 205 -2.08 9.99 -5.78
C TYR A 205 -2.94 11.14 -5.26
N ALA A 206 -3.80 11.74 -6.08
CA ALA A 206 -4.75 12.74 -5.62
C ALA A 206 -5.82 12.14 -4.69
N ASN A 207 -6.30 10.94 -5.00
CA ASN A 207 -7.28 10.23 -4.17
C ASN A 207 -6.68 9.82 -2.82
N LEU A 208 -5.46 9.26 -2.83
CA LEU A 208 -4.71 8.89 -1.63
C LEU A 208 -4.44 10.13 -0.77
N LEU A 209 -3.93 11.21 -1.34
CA LEU A 209 -3.64 12.44 -0.58
C LEU A 209 -4.89 12.98 0.12
N ALA A 210 -6.02 13.03 -0.59
CA ALA A 210 -7.28 13.45 0.01
C ALA A 210 -7.76 12.47 1.10
N ALA A 211 -7.43 11.19 1.02
CA ALA A 211 -7.73 10.19 2.04
C ALA A 211 -6.84 10.35 3.27
N SER A 212 -5.53 10.46 3.10
CA SER A 212 -4.57 10.68 4.19
C SER A 212 -4.89 11.98 4.96
N GLU A 213 -5.33 13.04 4.27
CA GLU A 213 -5.83 14.26 4.91
C GLU A 213 -7.07 14.00 5.80
N ARG A 214 -8.02 13.16 5.33
CA ARG A 214 -9.20 12.78 6.12
C ARG A 214 -8.81 11.90 7.30
N HIS A 215 -7.86 10.98 7.13
CA HIS A 215 -7.35 10.11 8.18
C HIS A 215 -6.65 10.91 9.26
N LEU A 216 -5.75 11.82 8.88
CA LEU A 216 -5.09 12.76 9.80
C LEU A 216 -6.13 13.53 10.62
N ALA A 217 -7.17 14.04 9.95
CA ALA A 217 -8.22 14.78 10.60
C ALA A 217 -9.08 13.88 11.53
N ALA A 218 -9.27 12.59 11.19
CA ALA A 218 -9.95 11.62 12.04
C ALA A 218 -9.13 11.32 13.31
N PHE A 219 -7.83 11.02 13.19
CA PHE A 219 -6.95 10.82 14.34
C PHE A 219 -6.85 12.07 15.22
N THR A 220 -6.80 13.26 14.62
CA THR A 220 -6.75 14.53 15.35
C THR A 220 -8.01 14.79 16.18
N ARG A 221 -9.18 14.37 15.69
CA ARG A 221 -10.47 14.57 16.38
C ARG A 221 -10.84 13.42 17.31
N TRP A 222 -10.13 12.30 17.26
CA TRP A 222 -10.49 11.14 18.06
C TRP A 222 -10.29 11.41 19.56
N PRO A 223 -11.26 11.07 20.42
CA PRO A 223 -11.09 11.22 21.86
C PRO A 223 -9.97 10.30 22.38
N ALA A 224 -8.83 10.87 22.76
CA ALA A 224 -7.68 10.13 23.27
C ALA A 224 -7.72 9.98 24.81
N ARG A 225 -8.88 9.64 25.37
CA ARG A 225 -9.08 9.53 26.83
C ARG A 225 -8.98 8.10 27.32
#